data_AF-A0A1G8V4K2-F1
#
_entry.id   AF-A0A1G8V4K2-F1
#
_cell.length_a   1.000
_cell.length_b   1.000
_cell.length_c   1.000
_cell.angle_alpha   90.00
_cell.angle_beta   90.00
_cell.angle_gamma   90.00
#
_symmetry.space_group_name_H-M   'P 1'
#
loop_
_entity.id
_entity.type
_entity.pdbx_description
1 polymer ?
#
loop_
_entity_poly.entity_id
_entity_poly.type
_entity_poly.pdbx_seq_one_letter_code
_entity_poly.pdbx_strand_id
1 'polypeptide(L)'
;MVRQSFFVCLMRIRIPSKYLTSQCRTKKYSSYRILFLQLTGVYLTPGSNFPINNIFARNITLKTGQTPVPHFMPKLYDMIMKGDIDPSDIITHVMPMEQASTAYDLFDKKEDNNIKFVLKP
;
A
#
# COMPACT_ATOMS: atom_id res chain seq x y z
N MET A 1 22.85 3.60 22.72
CA MET A 1 23.22 2.38 21.97
C MET A 1 21.94 1.60 21.67
N VAL A 2 21.18 2.02 20.65
CA VAL A 2 19.93 1.36 20.24
C VAL A 2 20.26 0.51 19.02
N ARG A 3 20.19 -0.83 19.19
CA ARG A 3 20.40 -1.80 18.11
C ARG A 3 19.41 -1.50 16.99
N GLN A 4 19.88 -0.96 15.87
CA GLN A 4 19.11 -0.91 14.63
C GLN A 4 19.06 -2.32 14.06
N SER A 5 18.04 -3.09 14.44
CA SER A 5 17.71 -4.33 13.74
C SER A 5 17.26 -3.94 12.32
N PHE A 6 18.12 -4.23 11.34
CA PHE A 6 17.80 -4.07 9.92
C PHE A 6 16.65 -5.00 9.56
N PHE A 7 15.43 -4.47 9.55
CA PHE A 7 14.21 -5.21 9.23
C PHE A 7 13.89 -5.00 7.75
N VAL A 8 14.41 -5.86 6.88
CA VAL A 8 14.07 -5.83 5.45
C VAL A 8 12.68 -6.45 5.29
N CYS A 9 11.73 -5.58 4.95
CA CYS A 9 10.31 -5.87 5.10
C CYS A 9 9.65 -5.84 3.70
N LEU A 10 9.55 -6.96 3.02
CA LEU A 10 8.95 -7.04 1.67
C LEU A 10 7.42 -6.97 1.77
N MET A 11 6.84 -5.81 1.43
CA MET A 11 5.38 -5.62 1.32
C MET A 11 5.03 -5.34 -0.13
N ARG A 12 4.04 -6.06 -0.66
CA ARG A 12 3.38 -5.67 -1.91
C ARG A 12 1.90 -5.57 -1.62
N ILE A 13 1.45 -4.32 -1.46
CA ILE A 13 0.01 -4.03 -1.37
C ILE A 13 -0.59 -4.45 -2.71
N ARG A 14 -1.52 -5.40 -2.67
CA ARG A 14 -2.34 -5.79 -3.82
C ARG A 14 -3.24 -4.59 -4.17
N ILE A 15 -2.73 -3.65 -4.96
CA ILE A 15 -3.57 -2.66 -5.64
C ILE A 15 -3.91 -3.25 -7.00
N PRO A 16 -5.09 -3.87 -7.14
CA PRO A 16 -5.54 -4.31 -8.44
C PRO A 16 -5.66 -3.11 -9.40
N SER A 17 -4.78 -3.06 -10.41
CA SER A 17 -4.73 -2.06 -11.49
C SER A 17 -6.09 -1.85 -12.19
N LYS A 18 -6.96 -2.86 -12.15
CA LYS A 18 -8.30 -2.82 -12.74
C LYS A 18 -9.26 -1.83 -12.07
N TYR A 19 -8.97 -1.31 -10.87
CA TYR A 19 -9.93 -0.48 -10.13
C TYR A 19 -9.88 1.00 -10.52
N LEU A 20 -8.76 1.51 -11.02
CA LEU A 20 -8.63 2.93 -11.37
C LEU A 20 -9.40 3.28 -12.65
N THR A 21 -9.40 2.39 -13.65
CA THR A 21 -10.07 2.62 -14.94
C THR A 21 -11.50 2.08 -15.01
N SER A 22 -11.87 1.11 -14.17
CA SER A 22 -13.25 0.58 -14.13
C SER A 22 -14.17 1.36 -13.18
N GLN A 23 -13.68 1.96 -12.09
CA GLN A 23 -14.52 2.80 -11.22
C GLN A 23 -14.95 4.11 -11.89
N CYS A 24 -14.16 4.62 -12.84
CA CYS A 24 -14.58 5.78 -13.64
C CYS A 24 -15.69 5.45 -14.65
N ARG A 25 -15.88 4.19 -15.05
CA ARG A 25 -16.71 3.83 -16.21
C ARG A 25 -18.16 3.46 -15.88
N THR A 26 -18.51 3.08 -14.64
CA THR A 26 -19.83 2.46 -14.36
C THR A 26 -20.76 3.16 -13.38
N LYS A 27 -20.39 4.30 -12.76
CA LYS A 27 -21.36 5.11 -12.01
C LYS A 27 -21.71 6.38 -12.78
N LYS A 28 -22.67 6.23 -13.71
CA LYS A 28 -23.49 7.33 -14.22
C LYS A 28 -24.39 7.81 -13.08
N TYR A 29 -24.41 9.13 -12.89
CA TYR A 29 -25.46 9.90 -12.19
C TYR A 29 -25.89 9.42 -10.80
N SER A 30 -25.35 10.03 -9.75
CA SER A 30 -26.14 10.61 -8.66
C SER A 30 -25.22 11.01 -7.50
N SER A 31 -25.38 12.25 -7.03
CA SER A 31 -24.76 12.89 -5.86
C SER A 31 -23.41 13.60 -6.08
N TYR A 32 -23.48 14.93 -6.13
CA TYR A 32 -22.35 15.86 -5.98
C TYR A 32 -21.86 15.84 -4.52
N ARG A 33 -21.25 14.74 -4.09
CA ARG A 33 -20.52 14.68 -2.82
C ARG A 33 -19.05 14.97 -3.13
N ILE A 34 -18.46 15.91 -2.39
CA ILE A 34 -17.01 16.18 -2.46
C ILE A 34 -16.30 14.86 -2.17
N LEU A 35 -15.71 14.28 -3.22
CA LEU A 35 -15.05 12.99 -3.17
C LEU A 35 -13.55 13.22 -3.12
N PHE A 36 -12.89 12.61 -2.14
CA PHE A 36 -11.43 12.61 -2.03
C PHE A 36 -10.88 11.33 -2.62
N LEU A 37 -9.92 11.45 -3.54
CA LEU A 37 -9.16 10.33 -4.08
C LEU A 37 -7.70 10.48 -3.63
N GLN A 38 -7.17 9.50 -2.91
CA GLN A 38 -5.77 9.47 -2.48
C GLN A 38 -4.96 8.47 -3.31
N LEU A 39 -3.95 8.97 -4.02
CA LEU A 39 -3.03 8.16 -4.81
C LEU A 39 -1.73 7.96 -4.03
N THR A 40 -1.59 6.78 -3.42
CA THR A 40 -0.39 6.39 -2.66
C THR A 40 0.56 5.49 -3.47
N GLY A 41 0.12 4.99 -4.63
CA GLY A 41 0.95 4.16 -5.51
C GLY A 41 2.10 4.93 -6.16
N VAL A 42 3.19 4.24 -6.45
CA VAL A 42 4.34 4.79 -7.18
C VAL A 42 4.05 4.73 -8.68
N TYR A 43 3.99 5.89 -9.33
CA TYR A 43 3.79 6.04 -10.77
C TYR A 43 5.01 6.74 -11.38
N LEU A 44 6.02 5.97 -11.82
CA LEU A 44 7.28 6.51 -12.36
C LEU A 44 7.21 6.79 -13.87
N THR A 45 6.33 6.10 -14.60
CA THR A 45 6.16 6.29 -16.04
C THR A 45 5.12 7.37 -16.32
N PRO A 46 5.38 8.35 -17.21
CA PRO A 46 4.37 9.31 -17.64
C PRO A 46 3.24 8.57 -18.36
N GLY A 47 2.09 8.42 -17.70
CA GLY A 47 0.92 7.79 -18.28
C GLY A 47 0.15 8.77 -19.14
N SER A 48 0.05 8.53 -20.46
CA SER A 48 -0.69 9.40 -21.37
C SER A 48 -2.22 9.30 -21.24
N ASN A 49 -2.74 8.37 -20.43
CA ASN A 49 -4.17 8.04 -20.34
C ASN A 49 -4.78 8.26 -18.95
N PHE A 50 -4.31 9.27 -18.21
CA PHE A 50 -4.91 9.62 -16.91
C PHE A 50 -6.20 10.43 -17.13
N PRO A 51 -7.36 10.01 -16.57
CA PRO A 51 -8.67 10.60 -16.86
C PRO A 51 -8.92 11.91 -16.10
N ILE A 52 -8.14 12.95 -16.40
CA ILE A 52 -8.21 14.28 -15.77
C ILE A 52 -9.58 14.93 -16.02
N ASN A 53 -10.12 14.76 -17.22
CA ASN A 53 -11.44 15.26 -17.63
C ASN A 53 -12.56 14.78 -16.69
N ASN A 54 -12.54 13.51 -16.29
CA ASN A 54 -13.56 12.93 -15.41
C ASN A 54 -13.43 13.42 -13.96
N ILE A 55 -12.19 13.64 -13.50
CA ILE A 55 -11.91 14.16 -12.15
C ILE A 55 -12.39 15.62 -12.06
N PHE A 56 -12.11 16.42 -13.09
CA PHE A 56 -12.55 17.80 -13.20
C PHE A 56 -14.08 17.91 -13.28
N ALA A 57 -14.72 17.15 -14.17
CA ALA A 57 -16.17 17.17 -14.36
C ALA A 57 -16.97 16.79 -13.09
N ARG A 58 -16.36 16.04 -12.16
CA ARG A 58 -16.99 15.58 -10.92
C ARG A 58 -16.54 16.35 -9.66
N ASN A 59 -15.72 17.40 -9.81
CA ASN A 59 -15.16 18.17 -8.70
C ASN A 59 -14.54 17.29 -7.59
N ILE A 60 -13.71 16.33 -8.00
CA ILE A 60 -13.03 15.38 -7.10
C ILE A 60 -11.71 16.00 -6.64
N THR A 61 -11.45 15.98 -5.33
CA THR A 61 -10.15 16.42 -4.79
C THR A 61 -9.16 15.27 -4.85
N LEU A 62 -8.08 15.46 -5.61
CA LEU A 62 -6.99 14.51 -5.74
C LEU A 62 -5.88 14.83 -4.74
N LYS A 63 -5.53 13.89 -3.86
CA LYS A 63 -4.34 13.97 -3.00
C LYS A 63 -3.31 12.96 -3.49
N THR A 64 -2.12 13.46 -3.83
CA THR A 64 -1.00 12.65 -4.31
C THR A 64 0.21 12.87 -3.43
N GLY A 65 1.13 11.91 -3.43
CA GLY A 65 2.42 12.04 -2.74
C GLY A 65 2.87 10.73 -2.11
N GLN A 66 4.14 10.71 -1.70
CA GLN A 66 4.64 9.65 -0.85
C GLN A 66 3.99 9.74 0.54
N THR A 67 3.78 8.60 1.19
CA THR A 67 3.18 8.58 2.52
C THR A 67 4.14 9.24 3.52
N PRO A 68 3.71 10.24 4.31
CA PRO A 68 4.56 10.88 5.31
C PRO A 68 4.67 9.97 6.55
N VAL A 69 5.51 8.95 6.45
CA VAL A 69 5.72 7.93 7.50
C VAL A 69 6.06 8.54 8.88
N PRO A 70 6.98 9.53 9.00
CA PRO A 70 7.38 10.04 10.32
C PRO A 70 6.24 10.67 11.13
N HIS A 71 5.24 11.25 10.46
CA HIS A 71 4.11 11.91 11.13
C HIS A 71 3.10 10.90 11.67
N PHE A 72 2.96 9.74 11.01
CA PHE A 72 2.00 8.72 11.41
C PHE A 72 2.59 7.68 12.37
N MET A 73 3.91 7.49 12.37
CA MET A 73 4.58 6.47 13.19
C MET A 73 4.26 6.56 14.69
N PRO A 74 4.33 7.73 15.37
CA PRO A 74 4.05 7.81 16.80
C PRO A 74 2.63 7.35 17.13
N LYS A 75 1.64 7.83 16.36
CA LYS A 75 0.23 7.48 16.55
C LYS A 75 -0.03 5.99 16.32
N LEU A 76 0.58 5.40 15.30
CA LEU A 76 0.44 3.97 15.01
C LEU A 76 1.08 3.11 16.11
N TYR A 77 2.23 3.52 16.62
CA TYR A 77 2.89 2.84 17.73
C TYR A 77 2.02 2.86 18.99
N ASP A 78 1.45 4.01 19.34
CA ASP A 78 0.55 4.15 20.49
C ASP A 78 -0.68 3.23 20.38
N MET A 79 -1.26 3.10 19.18
CA MET A 79 -2.39 2.20 18.92
C MET A 79 -2.01 0.73 19.10
N ILE A 80 -0.83 0.34 18.64
CA ILE A 80 -0.31 -1.03 18.82
C ILE A 80 -0.05 -1.30 20.31
N MET A 81 0.55 -0.35 21.04
CA MET A 81 0.81 -0.48 22.48
C MET A 81 -0.49 -0.57 23.30
N LYS A 82 -1.56 0.09 22.86
CA LYS A 82 -2.89 -0.01 23.48
C LYS A 82 -3.64 -1.30 23.13
N GLY A 83 -3.17 -2.05 22.14
CA GLY A 83 -3.83 -3.26 21.64
C GLY A 83 -5.01 -2.99 20.70
N ASP A 84 -5.16 -1.75 20.20
CA ASP A 84 -6.24 -1.38 19.26
C ASP A 84 -6.05 -2.04 17.88
N ILE A 85 -4.79 -2.36 17.52
CA ILE A 85 -4.39 -2.91 16.22
C ILE A 85 -3.33 -4.00 16.44
N ASP A 86 -3.57 -5.21 15.94
CA ASP A 86 -2.56 -6.27 15.85
C ASP A 86 -1.99 -6.37 14.41
N PRO A 87 -0.72 -6.01 14.20
CA PRO A 87 -0.08 -6.12 12.88
C PRO A 87 0.34 -7.56 12.52
N SER A 88 0.25 -8.51 13.45
CA SER A 88 0.73 -9.89 13.27
C SER A 88 -0.08 -10.66 12.23
N ASP A 89 -1.36 -10.35 12.09
CA ASP A 89 -2.29 -10.99 11.13
C ASP A 89 -1.85 -10.84 9.66
N ILE A 90 -1.05 -9.83 9.36
CA ILE A 90 -0.59 -9.54 7.99
C ILE A 90 0.67 -10.36 7.64
N ILE A 91 1.40 -10.83 8.65
CA ILE A 91 2.68 -11.54 8.49
C ILE A 91 2.39 -13.00 8.17
N THR A 92 2.65 -13.41 6.92
CA THR A 92 2.40 -14.80 6.50
C THR A 92 3.61 -15.71 6.71
N HIS A 93 4.83 -15.19 6.53
CA HIS A 93 6.04 -16.01 6.62
C HIS A 93 7.16 -15.27 7.37
N VAL A 94 7.86 -16.02 8.23
CA VAL A 94 9.06 -15.57 8.94
C VAL A 94 10.21 -16.49 8.57
N MET A 95 11.27 -15.93 7.99
CA MET A 95 12.42 -16.70 7.48
C MET A 95 13.75 -16.08 7.92
N PRO A 96 14.83 -16.87 7.99
CA PRO A 96 16.15 -16.35 8.32
C PRO A 96 16.76 -15.59 7.13
N MET A 97 17.70 -14.68 7.42
CA MET A 97 18.30 -13.77 6.42
C MET A 97 19.01 -14.53 5.29
N GLU A 98 19.57 -15.70 5.56
CA GLU A 98 20.27 -16.54 4.56
C GLU A 98 19.32 -17.00 3.45
N GLN A 99 18.02 -17.07 3.73
CA GLN A 99 16.99 -17.50 2.77
C GLN A 99 16.32 -16.32 2.05
N ALA A 100 16.91 -15.13 2.12
CA ALA A 100 16.37 -13.93 1.47
C ALA A 100 16.08 -14.16 -0.02
N SER A 101 17.00 -14.78 -0.77
CA SER A 101 16.81 -15.03 -2.21
C SER A 101 15.54 -15.84 -2.49
N THR A 102 15.36 -16.95 -1.76
CA THR A 102 14.15 -17.78 -1.87
C THR A 102 12.90 -17.02 -1.47
N ALA A 103 12.98 -16.13 -0.46
CA ALA A 103 11.88 -15.25 -0.07
C ALA A 103 11.43 -14.33 -1.21
N TYR A 104 12.39 -13.73 -1.92
CA TYR A 104 12.11 -12.88 -3.07
C TYR A 104 11.46 -13.66 -4.22
N ASP A 105 11.94 -14.86 -4.51
CA ASP A 105 11.39 -15.71 -5.57
C ASP A 105 9.93 -16.12 -5.28
N LEU A 106 9.65 -16.57 -4.05
CA LEU A 106 8.30 -16.91 -3.62
C LEU A 106 7.37 -15.70 -3.68
N PHE A 107 7.85 -14.54 -3.23
CA PHE A 107 7.10 -13.30 -3.25
C PHE A 107 6.76 -12.82 -4.66
N ASP A 108 7.67 -12.97 -5.63
CA ASP A 108 7.41 -12.57 -7.01
C ASP A 108 6.41 -13.52 -7.70
N LYS A 109 6.55 -14.83 -7.46
CA LYS A 109 5.64 -15.86 -7.99
C LYS A 109 4.23 -15.82 -7.38
N LYS A 110 4.05 -15.12 -6.25
CA LYS A 110 2.78 -15.01 -5.50
C LYS A 110 2.22 -16.38 -5.09
N GLU A 111 3.12 -17.31 -4.81
CA GLU A 111 2.76 -18.63 -4.32
C GLU A 111 2.34 -18.53 -2.85
N ASP A 112 1.52 -19.47 -2.41
CA ASP A 112 1.21 -19.68 -1.00
C ASP A 112 0.46 -18.52 -0.29
N ASN A 113 -0.42 -17.83 -1.02
CA ASN A 113 -1.21 -16.69 -0.51
C ASN A 113 -0.34 -15.66 0.25
N ASN A 114 0.88 -15.44 -0.23
CA ASN A 114 1.82 -14.59 0.48
C ASN A 114 1.36 -13.12 0.54
N ILE A 115 1.39 -12.54 1.75
CA ILE A 115 1.05 -11.13 1.99
C ILE A 115 2.29 -10.37 2.42
N LYS A 116 3.06 -10.94 3.34
CA LYS A 116 4.22 -10.29 3.94
C LYS A 116 5.25 -11.30 4.43
N PHE A 117 6.49 -11.13 3.96
CA PHE A 117 7.65 -11.83 4.50
C PHE A 117 8.37 -10.93 5.51
N VAL A 118 8.78 -11.54 6.62
CA VAL A 118 9.68 -10.95 7.62
C VAL A 118 10.97 -11.75 7.65
N LEU A 119 12.08 -11.09 7.33
CA LEU A 119 13.41 -11.68 7.43
C LEU A 119 14.03 -11.33 8.79
N LYS A 120 14.38 -12.35 9.57
CA LYS A 120 15.10 -12.18 10.84
C LYS A 120 16.60 -12.40 10.62
N PRO A 121 17.46 -11.53 11.16
CA PRO A 121 18.91 -11.70 11.11
C PRO A 121 19.37 -12.85 12.01
#